data_AF-A0A7I9UVS8-F1
#
_entry.id   AF-A0A7I9UVS8-F1
#
_cell.length_a   1.000
_cell.length_b   1.000
_cell.length_c   1.000
_cell.angle_alpha   90.00
_cell.angle_beta   90.00
_cell.angle_gamma   90.00
#
_symmetry.space_group_name_H-M   'P 1'
#
loop_
_entity.id
_entity.type
_entity.pdbx_description
1 polymer ?
#
loop_
_entity_poly.entity_id
_entity_poly.type
_entity_poly.pdbx_seq_one_letter_code
_entity_poly.pdbx_strand_id
1 'polypeptide(L)'
;MSVILVAGLAGALLVVGGALGAVLYGKSRDGGSPAAVTAAPYSGDGATTAPTTTATTTTTTTTTETAAPPRYAPPTPSAAPFTGTDWQGFTGNGARCNVDDPAVFIGQTNRSSVVVCRAGETGGLYYAGYADGHRSPDVSWPQMRGSTYVFRAGSTVYEVGPDALVITTPSATVTEPWTAVWPG
;
A
#
# COMPACT_ATOMS: atom_id res chain seq x y z
N MET A 1 -0.12 29.50 -46.53
CA MET A 1 -0.57 28.16 -46.96
C MET A 1 0.57 27.16 -46.75
N SER A 2 0.20 25.94 -46.39
CA SER A 2 0.95 24.84 -45.78
C SER A 2 2.30 24.43 -46.39
N VAL A 3 3.25 24.09 -45.52
CA VAL A 3 4.34 23.15 -45.82
C VAL A 3 4.09 21.91 -44.96
N ILE A 4 3.67 20.82 -45.60
CA ILE A 4 3.51 19.50 -44.98
C ILE A 4 4.80 18.73 -45.26
N LEU A 5 5.58 18.43 -44.23
CA LEU A 5 6.68 17.47 -44.28
C LEU A 5 6.20 16.16 -43.66
N VAL A 6 5.90 15.18 -44.51
CA VAL A 6 5.71 13.77 -44.12
C VAL A 6 6.57 12.92 -45.06
N ALA A 7 7.60 12.30 -44.49
CA ALA A 7 8.34 11.13 -44.97
C ALA A 7 9.17 10.67 -43.76
N GLY A 8 9.30 9.41 -43.35
CA GLY A 8 8.97 8.09 -43.90
C GLY A 8 9.83 7.09 -43.11
N LEU A 9 9.26 5.94 -42.76
CA LEU A 9 9.72 4.92 -41.80
C LEU A 9 11.02 4.16 -42.13
N ALA A 10 11.50 3.43 -41.09
CA ALA A 10 12.40 2.26 -41.02
C ALA A 10 13.88 2.55 -40.68
N GLY A 11 14.56 1.86 -39.75
CA GLY A 11 14.24 0.71 -38.88
C GLY A 11 15.51 0.25 -38.13
N ALA A 12 15.36 -0.85 -37.35
CA ALA A 12 16.35 -1.68 -36.63
C ALA A 12 16.24 -1.58 -35.08
N LEU A 13 15.50 -2.45 -34.36
CA LEU A 13 15.64 -3.91 -34.10
C LEU A 13 16.62 -4.26 -32.97
N LEU A 14 16.13 -5.10 -32.04
CA LEU A 14 16.80 -5.97 -31.05
C LEU A 14 16.96 -5.46 -29.61
N VAL A 15 16.12 -5.97 -28.67
CA VAL A 15 16.57 -6.75 -27.49
C VAL A 15 15.48 -7.76 -27.08
N VAL A 16 15.71 -9.02 -27.47
CA VAL A 16 15.51 -10.31 -26.76
C VAL A 16 14.17 -10.55 -26.02
N GLY A 17 13.39 -11.48 -26.58
CA GLY A 17 12.36 -12.22 -25.85
C GLY A 17 12.90 -13.50 -25.22
N GLY A 18 12.17 -13.99 -24.20
CA GLY A 18 11.99 -15.40 -23.90
C GLY A 18 13.03 -16.08 -23.01
N ALA A 19 12.68 -16.25 -21.73
CA ALA A 19 13.06 -17.45 -20.98
C ALA A 19 11.80 -18.02 -20.32
N LEU A 20 11.26 -19.06 -20.96
CA LEU A 20 10.20 -19.93 -20.44
C LEU A 20 10.82 -21.20 -19.87
N GLY A 21 10.35 -21.60 -18.69
CA GLY A 21 10.35 -22.97 -18.16
C GLY A 21 11.71 -23.51 -17.68
N ALA A 22 11.79 -24.42 -16.72
CA ALA A 22 10.88 -25.07 -15.78
C ALA A 22 11.78 -26.01 -14.93
N VAL A 23 11.18 -26.80 -14.04
CA VAL A 23 11.70 -28.08 -13.50
C VAL A 23 12.66 -27.96 -12.28
N LEU A 24 12.50 -28.64 -11.14
CA LEU A 24 11.52 -29.58 -10.59
C LEU A 24 11.94 -29.91 -9.12
N TYR A 25 10.97 -30.14 -8.24
CA TYR A 25 10.90 -31.29 -7.30
C TYR A 25 11.74 -31.38 -6.00
N GLY A 26 11.05 -31.85 -4.94
CA GLY A 26 11.61 -32.46 -3.70
C GLY A 26 11.36 -31.60 -2.44
N LYS A 27 10.30 -31.77 -1.64
CA LYS A 27 9.91 -32.87 -0.74
C LYS A 27 10.95 -33.25 0.34
N SER A 28 10.68 -32.74 1.55
CA SER A 28 10.76 -33.40 2.87
C SER A 28 12.09 -33.50 3.66
N ARG A 29 11.98 -33.04 4.93
CA ARG A 29 12.75 -33.37 6.17
C ARG A 29 14.16 -32.74 6.25
N ASP A 30 14.72 -32.33 7.39
CA ASP A 30 14.71 -32.76 8.80
C ASP A 30 14.86 -31.51 9.71
N GLY A 31 14.32 -31.43 10.93
CA GLY A 31 14.90 -32.08 12.12
C GLY A 31 15.96 -31.20 12.77
N GLY A 32 15.58 -30.39 13.77
CA GLY A 32 16.51 -29.57 14.55
C GLY A 32 16.03 -29.37 15.99
N SER A 33 16.38 -30.32 16.86
CA SER A 33 16.38 -30.13 18.32
C SER A 33 17.53 -29.23 18.75
N PRO A 34 17.42 -28.62 19.94
CA PRO A 34 18.51 -28.80 20.90
C PRO A 34 18.05 -29.40 22.25
N ALA A 35 18.76 -30.45 22.66
CA ALA A 35 18.82 -30.95 24.04
C ALA A 35 19.70 -29.99 24.87
N ALA A 36 19.25 -29.51 26.04
CA ALA A 36 19.42 -30.07 27.39
C ALA A 36 20.58 -29.43 28.18
N VAL A 37 20.28 -28.94 29.39
CA VAL A 37 21.14 -29.11 30.58
C VAL A 37 20.26 -29.36 31.81
N THR A 38 20.71 -30.30 32.63
CA THR A 38 20.01 -30.97 33.71
C THR A 38 20.64 -30.62 35.06
N ALA A 39 19.78 -30.30 36.05
CA ALA A 39 19.85 -30.51 37.53
C ALA A 39 21.09 -29.98 38.32
N ALA A 40 21.12 -29.77 39.64
CA ALA A 40 20.33 -30.16 40.81
C ALA A 40 20.69 -29.20 41.99
N PRO A 41 20.60 -29.58 43.29
CA PRO A 41 19.44 -29.57 44.18
C PRO A 41 19.57 -28.54 45.33
N TYR A 42 18.45 -28.25 45.99
CA TYR A 42 18.35 -27.38 47.17
C TYR A 42 18.48 -28.20 48.47
N SER A 43 19.37 -27.78 49.36
CA SER A 43 19.38 -28.13 50.80
C SER A 43 20.21 -27.10 51.56
N GLY A 44 19.71 -26.64 52.71
CA GLY A 44 20.52 -26.02 53.76
C GLY A 44 20.07 -24.63 54.23
N ASP A 45 19.47 -24.61 55.43
CA ASP A 45 19.12 -23.45 56.26
C ASP A 45 20.35 -22.62 56.71
N GLY A 46 20.16 -21.31 56.99
CA GLY A 46 21.20 -20.47 57.61
C GLY A 46 20.94 -18.96 57.70
N ALA A 47 20.10 -18.55 58.66
CA ALA A 47 20.14 -17.36 59.53
C ALA A 47 20.66 -15.94 59.10
N THR A 48 19.86 -14.93 59.52
CA THR A 48 20.24 -13.62 60.13
C THR A 48 20.25 -12.32 59.27
N THR A 49 19.16 -11.55 59.45
CA THR A 49 18.98 -10.09 59.66
C THR A 49 19.62 -9.03 58.75
N ALA A 50 18.77 -8.31 57.99
CA ALA A 50 18.87 -6.86 57.74
C ALA A 50 17.50 -6.29 57.30
N PRO A 51 17.05 -5.11 57.77
CA PRO A 51 15.84 -4.47 57.25
C PRO A 51 16.17 -3.78 55.91
N THR A 52 15.70 -4.33 54.80
CA THR A 52 15.75 -3.64 53.50
C THR A 52 14.40 -3.00 53.23
N THR A 53 14.41 -1.67 53.18
CA THR A 53 13.30 -0.81 52.81
C THR A 53 12.76 -1.20 51.43
N THR A 54 11.52 -1.68 51.36
CA THR A 54 10.81 -1.92 50.10
C THR A 54 10.53 -0.59 49.41
N ALA A 55 11.37 -0.20 48.45
CA ALA A 55 11.02 0.82 47.48
C ALA A 55 10.07 0.18 46.46
N THR A 56 8.78 0.47 46.58
CA THR A 56 7.77 0.10 45.57
C THR A 56 7.99 0.97 44.33
N THR A 57 8.74 0.45 43.36
CA THR A 57 8.80 1.05 42.02
C THR A 57 7.49 0.71 41.31
N THR A 58 6.54 1.65 41.32
CA THR A 58 5.34 1.58 40.48
C THR A 58 5.77 1.77 39.03
N THR A 59 6.04 0.67 38.32
CA THR A 59 6.21 0.70 36.87
C THR A 59 4.86 1.00 36.24
N THR A 60 4.62 2.26 35.89
CA THR A 60 3.49 2.65 35.05
C THR A 60 3.74 2.11 33.64
N THR A 61 3.20 0.92 33.36
CA THR A 61 3.11 0.40 32.01
C THR A 61 2.11 1.26 31.23
N THR A 62 2.61 2.25 30.49
CA THR A 62 1.80 3.01 29.53
C THR A 62 1.44 2.06 28.39
N THR A 63 0.28 1.41 28.49
CA THR A 63 -0.33 0.67 27.39
C THR A 63 -0.72 1.70 26.33
N THR A 64 0.09 1.85 25.28
CA THR A 64 -0.32 2.59 24.08
C THR A 64 -1.45 1.79 23.43
N GLU A 65 -2.68 2.22 23.70
CA GLU A 65 -3.87 1.74 23.02
C GLU A 65 -3.71 2.03 21.52
N THR A 66 -3.41 0.98 20.76
CA THR A 66 -3.44 1.06 19.29
C THR A 66 -4.92 1.18 18.92
N ALA A 67 -5.36 2.41 18.69
CA ALA A 67 -6.69 2.70 18.19
C ALA A 67 -6.94 1.84 16.94
N ALA A 68 -8.06 1.11 16.93
CA ALA A 68 -8.50 0.40 15.75
C ALA A 68 -8.62 1.39 14.58
N PRO A 69 -8.18 1.03 13.36
CA PRO A 69 -8.27 1.94 12.22
C PRO A 69 -9.73 2.38 12.03
N PRO A 70 -9.97 3.65 11.66
CA PRO A 70 -11.32 4.13 11.41
C PRO A 70 -11.96 3.24 10.33
N ARG A 71 -13.11 2.66 10.66
CA ARG A 71 -13.95 1.97 9.68
C ARG A 71 -14.60 3.04 8.81
N TYR A 72 -14.06 3.28 7.62
CA TYR A 72 -14.71 4.14 6.64
C TYR A 72 -16.03 3.51 6.23
N ALA A 73 -17.13 4.22 6.50
CA ALA A 73 -18.44 3.85 5.96
C ALA A 73 -18.33 3.68 4.43
N PRO A 74 -19.10 2.78 3.81
CA PRO A 74 -19.19 2.75 2.35
C PRO A 74 -19.68 4.13 1.87
N PRO A 75 -19.02 4.77 0.91
CA PRO A 75 -19.56 5.96 0.29
C PRO A 75 -20.92 5.60 -0.30
N THR A 76 -21.94 6.39 0.03
CA THR A 76 -23.19 6.32 -0.72
C THR A 76 -22.87 6.74 -2.16
N PRO A 77 -23.40 6.05 -3.19
CA PRO A 77 -23.17 6.44 -4.58
C PRO A 77 -23.84 7.80 -4.81
N SER A 78 -23.07 8.86 -4.58
CA SER A 78 -23.44 10.23 -4.85
C SER A 78 -23.24 10.51 -6.34
N ALA A 79 -23.89 11.58 -6.82
CA ALA A 79 -23.65 12.14 -8.13
C ALA A 79 -22.13 12.25 -8.42
N ALA A 80 -21.78 12.17 -9.71
CA ALA A 80 -20.42 12.32 -10.23
C ALA A 80 -19.61 13.35 -9.40
N PRO A 81 -18.53 12.94 -8.72
CA PRO A 81 -17.82 13.85 -7.82
C PRO A 81 -17.27 15.10 -8.51
N PHE A 82 -16.92 14.99 -9.79
CA PHE A 82 -16.66 16.11 -10.69
C PHE A 82 -16.79 15.67 -12.17
N THR A 83 -16.72 16.62 -13.10
CA THR A 83 -16.90 16.37 -14.54
C THR A 83 -15.99 15.25 -15.05
N GLY A 84 -16.57 14.27 -15.75
CA GLY A 84 -15.84 13.13 -16.31
C GLY A 84 -15.61 11.98 -15.33
N THR A 85 -16.29 11.99 -14.17
CA THR A 85 -16.27 10.89 -13.19
C THR A 85 -17.66 10.33 -12.90
N ASP A 86 -17.69 9.14 -12.33
CA ASP A 86 -18.85 8.50 -11.72
C ASP A 86 -18.44 7.81 -10.41
N TRP A 87 -19.32 6.97 -9.87
CA TRP A 87 -19.11 6.25 -8.61
C TRP A 87 -17.96 5.23 -8.65
N GLN A 88 -17.38 4.93 -9.82
CA GLN A 88 -16.24 4.01 -9.97
C GLN A 88 -14.92 4.72 -10.33
N GLY A 89 -14.95 6.03 -10.58
CA GLY A 89 -13.78 6.76 -11.06
C GLY A 89 -14.02 7.52 -12.34
N PHE A 90 -13.02 7.58 -13.21
CA PHE A 90 -13.09 8.33 -14.46
C PHE A 90 -13.87 7.52 -15.52
N THR A 91 -14.72 8.20 -16.29
CA THR A 91 -15.59 7.57 -17.32
C THR A 91 -14.95 7.50 -18.70
N GLY A 92 -13.88 8.26 -18.93
CA GLY A 92 -13.06 8.19 -20.14
C GLY A 92 -11.77 7.38 -19.93
N ASN A 93 -10.70 7.79 -20.60
CA ASN A 93 -9.36 7.28 -20.30
C ASN A 93 -8.92 7.79 -18.93
N GLY A 94 -8.72 6.87 -17.98
CA GLY A 94 -8.30 7.23 -16.64
C GLY A 94 -8.32 6.05 -15.67
N ALA A 95 -7.98 6.36 -14.43
CA ALA A 95 -8.12 5.45 -13.32
C ALA A 95 -9.60 5.11 -13.08
N ARG A 96 -9.89 3.83 -12.90
CA ARG A 96 -11.25 3.33 -12.67
C ARG A 96 -11.18 2.05 -11.87
N CYS A 97 -12.12 1.85 -10.97
CA CYS A 97 -12.30 0.61 -10.26
C CYS A 97 -12.70 -0.53 -11.22
N ASN A 98 -12.39 -1.75 -10.81
CA ASN A 98 -12.72 -2.97 -11.54
C ASN A 98 -14.19 -3.34 -11.35
N VAL A 99 -14.75 -4.05 -12.35
CA VAL A 99 -16.11 -4.62 -12.31
C VAL A 99 -17.13 -3.57 -11.86
N ASP A 100 -17.71 -3.74 -10.66
CA ASP A 100 -18.73 -2.89 -10.03
C ASP A 100 -18.24 -2.39 -8.65
N ASP A 101 -16.93 -2.31 -8.46
CA ASP A 101 -16.34 -1.85 -7.20
C ASP A 101 -16.51 -0.33 -7.05
N PRO A 102 -16.96 0.16 -5.88
CA PRO A 102 -17.11 1.60 -5.66
C PRO A 102 -15.76 2.27 -5.38
N ALA A 103 -15.62 3.49 -5.90
CA ALA A 103 -14.56 4.40 -5.49
C ALA A 103 -14.84 4.92 -4.07
N VAL A 104 -13.79 4.99 -3.25
CA VAL A 104 -13.78 5.66 -1.93
C VAL A 104 -12.90 6.91 -1.92
N PHE A 105 -12.19 7.15 -3.02
CA PHE A 105 -11.42 8.36 -3.28
C PHE A 105 -11.23 8.51 -4.78
N ILE A 106 -11.37 9.74 -5.29
CA ILE A 106 -11.04 10.05 -6.68
C ILE A 106 -10.20 11.33 -6.69
N GLY A 107 -9.02 11.28 -7.30
CA GLY A 107 -8.10 12.41 -7.44
C GLY A 107 -7.65 12.59 -8.88
N GLN A 108 -7.55 13.84 -9.31
CA GLN A 108 -6.95 14.24 -10.57
C GLN A 108 -5.79 15.19 -10.32
N THR A 109 -4.68 14.99 -11.01
CA THR A 109 -3.56 15.92 -11.10
C THR A 109 -3.41 16.38 -12.55
N ASN A 110 -2.43 17.24 -12.83
CA ASN A 110 -2.13 17.64 -14.20
C ASN A 110 -1.56 16.50 -15.07
N ARG A 111 -1.16 15.37 -14.48
CA ARG A 111 -0.53 14.23 -15.19
C ARG A 111 -1.21 12.89 -14.92
N SER A 112 -1.82 12.75 -13.76
CA SER A 112 -2.29 11.49 -13.21
C SER A 112 -3.77 11.57 -12.87
N SER A 113 -4.45 10.44 -13.01
CA SER A 113 -5.72 10.17 -12.36
C SER A 113 -5.55 9.01 -11.39
N VAL A 114 -6.17 9.11 -10.23
CA VAL A 114 -6.05 8.14 -9.14
C VAL A 114 -7.44 7.84 -8.60
N VAL A 115 -7.71 6.57 -8.35
CA VAL A 115 -8.89 6.10 -7.65
C VAL A 115 -8.47 5.11 -6.58
N VAL A 116 -8.97 5.28 -5.35
CA VAL A 116 -8.93 4.22 -4.34
C VAL A 116 -10.28 3.54 -4.37
N CYS A 117 -10.28 2.23 -4.56
CA CYS A 117 -11.45 1.41 -4.77
C CYS A 117 -11.66 0.46 -3.60
N ARG A 118 -12.89 0.00 -3.39
CA ARG A 118 -13.21 -1.08 -2.45
C ARG A 118 -13.60 -2.32 -3.22
N ALA A 119 -12.94 -3.45 -2.98
CA ALA A 119 -13.27 -4.72 -3.63
C ALA A 119 -14.63 -5.22 -3.12
N GLY A 120 -15.64 -5.24 -3.99
CA GLY A 120 -17.03 -5.39 -3.61
C GLY A 120 -17.48 -4.33 -2.57
N GLU A 121 -18.59 -4.60 -1.90
CA GLU A 121 -19.14 -3.64 -0.92
C GLU A 121 -18.37 -3.59 0.41
N THR A 122 -17.70 -4.69 0.78
CA THR A 122 -17.10 -4.89 2.12
C THR A 122 -15.66 -5.39 2.10
N GLY A 123 -15.06 -5.57 0.93
CA GLY A 123 -13.69 -6.06 0.82
C GLY A 123 -12.63 -4.98 1.04
N GLY A 124 -11.38 -5.36 0.78
CA GLY A 124 -10.22 -4.51 0.97
C GLY A 124 -10.15 -3.33 -0.01
N LEU A 125 -9.36 -2.34 0.34
CA LEU A 125 -9.10 -1.18 -0.53
C LEU A 125 -7.97 -1.46 -1.50
N TYR A 126 -8.08 -1.03 -2.75
CA TYR A 126 -6.99 -1.13 -3.72
C TYR A 126 -6.82 0.16 -4.51
N TYR A 127 -5.66 0.32 -5.13
CA TYR A 127 -5.32 1.51 -5.91
C TYR A 127 -5.45 1.22 -7.40
N ALA A 128 -6.08 2.15 -8.10
CA ALA A 128 -6.05 2.25 -9.56
C ALA A 128 -5.45 3.60 -9.94
N GLY A 129 -4.35 3.59 -10.68
CA GLY A 129 -3.73 4.78 -11.23
C GLY A 129 -3.73 4.77 -12.75
N TYR A 130 -3.72 5.95 -13.35
CA TYR A 130 -3.46 6.12 -14.77
C TYR A 130 -2.70 7.42 -15.01
N ALA A 131 -1.55 7.31 -15.68
CA ALA A 131 -0.70 8.44 -16.02
C ALA A 131 -0.03 8.19 -17.38
N ASP A 132 0.12 9.23 -18.18
CA ASP A 132 0.83 9.19 -19.47
C ASP A 132 0.41 8.03 -20.39
N GLY A 133 -0.87 7.68 -20.42
CA GLY A 133 -1.40 6.59 -21.26
C GLY A 133 -1.39 5.20 -20.62
N HIS A 134 -0.78 5.03 -19.44
CA HIS A 134 -0.51 3.74 -18.82
C HIS A 134 -1.26 3.58 -17.49
N ARG A 135 -1.77 2.37 -17.23
CA ARG A 135 -2.32 1.99 -15.92
C ARG A 135 -1.19 1.71 -14.93
N SER A 136 -1.46 1.95 -13.66
CA SER A 136 -0.56 1.53 -12.58
C SER A 136 -0.38 0.01 -12.58
N PRO A 137 0.79 -0.49 -12.19
CA PRO A 137 0.99 -1.92 -11.96
C PRO A 137 0.18 -2.39 -10.75
N ASP A 138 0.17 -3.70 -10.52
CA ASP A 138 -0.37 -4.29 -9.30
C ASP A 138 0.33 -3.70 -8.07
N VAL A 139 -0.47 -3.23 -7.13
CA VAL A 139 -0.04 -2.60 -5.89
C VAL A 139 -0.42 -3.47 -4.68
N SER A 140 0.27 -3.26 -3.57
CA SER A 140 -0.10 -3.82 -2.27
C SER A 140 -1.45 -3.31 -1.78
N TRP A 141 -2.02 -3.99 -0.78
CA TRP A 141 -3.04 -3.39 0.07
C TRP A 141 -2.50 -2.12 0.75
N PRO A 142 -3.34 -1.10 1.00
CA PRO A 142 -2.89 0.15 1.59
C PRO A 142 -2.51 -0.03 3.05
N GLN A 143 -1.53 0.74 3.47
CA GLN A 143 -1.33 1.11 4.86
C GLN A 143 -1.92 2.50 5.09
N MET A 144 -2.72 2.66 6.14
CA MET A 144 -3.24 3.97 6.51
C MET A 144 -2.20 4.74 7.31
N ARG A 145 -1.95 6.01 6.95
CA ARG A 145 -1.13 6.94 7.73
C ARG A 145 -1.92 8.24 7.93
N GLY A 146 -2.67 8.33 9.02
CA GLY A 146 -3.68 9.39 9.17
C GLY A 146 -4.76 9.25 8.11
N SER A 147 -5.01 10.31 7.33
CA SER A 147 -5.93 10.33 6.19
C SER A 147 -5.29 9.89 4.86
N THR A 148 -4.00 9.52 4.86
CA THR A 148 -3.26 9.14 3.65
C THR A 148 -3.31 7.64 3.43
N TYR A 149 -3.65 7.23 2.21
CA TYR A 149 -3.51 5.84 1.75
C TYR A 149 -2.11 5.62 1.20
N VAL A 150 -1.38 4.64 1.74
CA VAL A 150 -0.01 4.32 1.30
C VAL A 150 0.03 2.96 0.61
N PHE A 151 0.23 2.96 -0.70
CA PHE A 151 0.34 1.76 -1.54
C PHE A 151 1.78 1.54 -1.99
N ARG A 152 2.15 0.28 -2.25
CA ARG A 152 3.49 -0.08 -2.74
C ARG A 152 3.42 -0.96 -3.98
N ALA A 153 4.23 -0.66 -4.99
CA ALA A 153 4.48 -1.52 -6.14
C ALA A 153 5.99 -1.71 -6.31
N GLY A 154 6.50 -2.88 -5.89
CA GLY A 154 7.94 -3.10 -5.78
C GLY A 154 8.61 -2.06 -4.88
N SER A 155 9.53 -1.28 -5.43
CA SER A 155 10.24 -0.20 -4.74
C SER A 155 9.54 1.16 -4.80
N THR A 156 8.42 1.28 -5.52
CA THR A 156 7.67 2.53 -5.64
C THR A 156 6.59 2.61 -4.56
N VAL A 157 6.47 3.77 -3.92
CA VAL A 157 5.45 4.10 -2.93
C VAL A 157 4.55 5.18 -3.48
N TYR A 158 3.25 4.96 -3.40
CA TYR A 158 2.22 5.94 -3.73
C TYR A 158 1.52 6.35 -2.45
N GLU A 159 1.69 7.60 -2.03
CA GLU A 159 0.96 8.19 -0.91
C GLU A 159 -0.15 9.08 -1.48
N VAL A 160 -1.39 8.60 -1.36
CA VAL A 160 -2.59 9.33 -1.76
C VAL A 160 -3.06 10.11 -0.53
N GLY A 161 -2.56 11.34 -0.42
CA GLY A 161 -2.85 12.23 0.69
C GLY A 161 -4.00 13.21 0.41
N PRO A 162 -4.38 14.02 1.40
CA PRO A 162 -5.47 14.99 1.23
C PRO A 162 -5.14 16.10 0.22
N ASP A 163 -3.87 16.51 0.11
CA ASP A 163 -3.46 17.68 -0.69
C ASP A 163 -2.78 17.32 -2.03
N ALA A 164 -2.14 16.15 -2.09
CA ALA A 164 -1.38 15.72 -3.26
C ALA A 164 -1.23 14.19 -3.35
N LEU A 165 -0.92 13.73 -4.55
CA LEU A 165 -0.28 12.44 -4.77
C LEU A 165 1.23 12.59 -4.59
N VAL A 166 1.82 11.79 -3.70
CA VAL A 166 3.28 11.71 -3.59
C VAL A 166 3.74 10.34 -4.08
N ILE A 167 4.59 10.34 -5.09
CA ILE A 167 5.18 9.13 -5.68
C ILE A 167 6.65 9.10 -5.33
N THR A 168 7.06 8.12 -4.55
CA THR A 168 8.47 7.92 -4.20
C THR A 168 8.99 6.67 -4.89
N THR A 169 10.05 6.84 -5.69
CA THR A 169 10.82 5.79 -6.35
C THR A 169 12.22 5.74 -5.75
N PRO A 170 13.05 4.73 -6.08
CA PRO A 170 14.45 4.70 -5.61
C PRO A 170 15.28 5.92 -6.02
N SER A 171 14.95 6.57 -7.13
CA SER A 171 15.73 7.67 -7.70
C SER A 171 15.13 9.06 -7.48
N ALA A 172 13.84 9.15 -7.15
CA ALA A 172 13.15 10.43 -7.02
C ALA A 172 11.87 10.35 -6.19
N THR A 173 11.54 11.47 -5.56
CA THR A 173 10.19 11.75 -5.03
C THR A 173 9.55 12.84 -5.88
N VAL A 174 8.33 12.59 -6.33
CA VAL A 174 7.51 13.52 -7.08
C VAL A 174 6.24 13.81 -6.30
N THR A 175 5.91 15.09 -6.14
CA THR A 175 4.66 15.55 -5.54
C THR A 175 3.79 16.16 -6.64
N GLU A 176 2.59 15.63 -6.82
CA GLU A 176 1.60 16.12 -7.76
C GLU A 176 0.38 16.66 -6.99
N PRO A 177 0.17 17.99 -6.94
CA PRO A 177 -0.99 18.55 -6.27
C PRO A 177 -2.28 18.15 -7.00
N TRP A 178 -3.36 18.00 -6.23
CA TRP A 178 -4.67 17.75 -6.82
C TRP A 178 -5.18 18.98 -7.56
N THR A 179 -5.67 18.80 -8.79
CA THR A 179 -6.45 19.79 -9.52
C THR A 179 -7.95 19.60 -9.29
N ALA A 180 -8.35 18.37 -8.94
CA ALA A 180 -9.68 18.01 -8.45
C ALA A 180 -9.55 16.81 -7.52
N VAL A 181 -10.32 16.78 -6.43
CA VAL A 181 -10.30 15.67 -5.48
C VAL A 181 -11.67 15.48 -4.84
N TRP A 182 -12.03 14.22 -4.64
CA TRP A 182 -13.17 13.79 -3.87
C TRP A 182 -12.70 12.76 -2.83
N PRO A 183 -12.66 13.16 -1.54
CA PRO A 183 -12.52 12.22 -0.44
C PRO A 183 -13.89 11.60 -0.17
N GLY A 184 -14.04 10.30 -0.44
CA GLY A 184 -15.32 9.60 -0.27
C GLY A 184 -15.77 9.41 1.17
#